data_AF-A0A368XA70-F1
#
_entry.id   AF-A0A368XA70-F1
#
_cell.length_a   1.000
_cell.length_b   1.000
_cell.length_c   1.000
_cell.angle_alpha   90.00
_cell.angle_beta   90.00
_cell.angle_gamma   90.00
#
_symmetry.space_group_name_H-M   'P 1'
#
loop_
_entity.id
_entity.type
_entity.pdbx_description
1 polymer ?
#
loop_
_entity_poly.entity_id
_entity_poly.type
_entity_poly.pdbx_seq_one_letter_code
_entity_poly.pdbx_strand_id
1 'polypeptide(L)'
;MNARHALMRLSARRMLLMGFPNQVVEDSTGIGNSQRRTLGHEIKTQGGLQPPVRRGPVRHVKSLTAKGADHLHASLVMSIYCAIHPKATSRVDIDAVIEAFRIYKKELGAIEAAEPRARQMEHLDMASTHALAVALRSHEESNSAEMRKCKSCFAHYYVVYEQEASLKCPYCDWRVRGIKP
;
A
#
# COMPACT_ATOMS: atom_id res chain seq x y z
N MET A 1 20.54 25.08 12.66
CA MET A 1 19.90 24.10 11.74
C MET A 1 18.73 24.80 11.06
N ASN A 2 18.69 24.86 9.72
CA ASN A 2 17.60 25.54 8.98
C ASN A 2 16.26 24.80 9.21
N ALA A 3 15.17 25.52 9.50
CA ALA A 3 13.85 24.95 9.75
C ALA A 3 13.38 24.02 8.62
N ARG A 4 13.71 24.36 7.36
CA ARG A 4 13.41 23.50 6.20
C ARG A 4 14.12 22.15 6.26
N HIS A 5 15.39 22.13 6.66
CA HIS A 5 16.16 20.88 6.80
C HIS A 5 15.62 20.03 7.96
N ALA A 6 15.14 20.65 9.03
CA ALA A 6 14.48 19.94 10.13
C ALA A 6 13.20 19.22 9.66
N LEU A 7 12.34 19.92 8.90
CA LEU A 7 11.10 19.35 8.37
C LEU A 7 11.36 18.20 7.39
N MET A 8 12.31 18.35 6.46
CA MET A 8 12.68 17.27 5.53
C MET A 8 13.16 16.03 6.26
N ARG A 9 14.01 16.21 7.29
CA ARG A 9 14.53 15.12 8.10
C ARG A 9 13.43 14.43 8.92
N LEU A 10 12.50 15.17 9.50
CA LEU A 10 11.35 14.60 10.23
C LEU A 10 10.43 13.80 9.31
N SER A 11 10.15 14.33 8.11
CA SER A 11 9.35 13.63 7.09
C SER A 11 10.03 12.32 6.67
N ALA A 12 11.34 12.37 6.35
CA ALA A 12 12.09 11.19 5.98
C ALA A 12 12.13 10.14 7.10
N ARG A 13 12.31 10.58 8.36
CA ARG A 13 12.27 9.70 9.53
C ARG A 13 10.93 8.98 9.63
N ARG A 14 9.83 9.72 9.47
CA ARG A 14 8.48 9.18 9.49
C ARG A 14 8.30 8.13 8.39
N MET A 15 8.66 8.45 7.15
CA MET A 15 8.52 7.52 6.01
C MET A 15 9.36 6.25 6.16
N LEU A 16 10.58 6.36 6.67
CA LEU A 16 11.44 5.20 6.97
C LEU A 16 10.81 4.28 8.02
N LEU A 17 10.29 4.85 9.12
CA LEU A 17 9.62 4.09 10.18
C LEU A 17 8.33 3.42 9.68
N MET A 18 7.63 4.02 8.72
CA MET A 18 6.47 3.43 8.08
C MET A 18 6.84 2.34 7.05
N GLY A 19 8.11 2.21 6.66
CA GLY A 19 8.59 1.17 5.75
C GLY A 19 8.58 1.54 4.27
N PHE A 20 8.43 2.82 3.90
CA PHE A 20 8.52 3.25 2.50
C PHE A 20 9.85 2.83 1.85
N PRO A 21 9.91 2.51 0.54
CA PRO A 21 11.16 2.24 -0.17
C PRO A 21 12.14 3.42 -0.09
N ASN A 22 13.46 3.14 -0.09
CA ASN A 22 14.48 4.18 0.06
C ASN A 22 14.38 5.26 -1.00
N GLN A 23 14.21 4.84 -2.25
CA GLN A 23 14.09 5.77 -3.38
C GLN A 23 12.90 6.71 -3.18
N VAL A 24 11.76 6.17 -2.75
CA VAL A 24 10.56 6.98 -2.48
C VAL A 24 10.79 7.98 -1.34
N VAL A 25 11.52 7.59 -0.29
CA VAL A 25 11.89 8.52 0.79
C VAL A 25 12.78 9.65 0.24
N GLU A 26 13.79 9.31 -0.55
CA GLU A 26 14.72 10.29 -1.15
C GLU A 26 13.96 11.25 -2.08
N ASP A 27 13.14 10.72 -2.99
CA ASP A 27 12.37 11.50 -3.97
C ASP A 27 11.31 12.40 -3.29
N SER A 28 10.64 11.91 -2.24
CA SER A 28 9.54 12.62 -1.59
C SER A 28 10.00 13.68 -0.59
N THR A 29 11.21 13.54 -0.05
CA THR A 29 11.71 14.42 1.02
C THR A 29 12.91 15.27 0.61
N GLY A 30 13.54 14.95 -0.52
CA GLY A 30 14.72 15.63 -1.03
C GLY A 30 16.00 15.34 -0.25
N ILE A 31 16.01 14.38 0.68
CA ILE A 31 17.23 13.97 1.36
C ILE A 31 18.06 13.04 0.47
N GLY A 32 19.39 13.18 0.52
CA GLY A 32 20.28 12.30 -0.23
C GLY A 32 20.49 10.93 0.44
N ASN A 33 20.93 9.93 -0.33
CA ASN A 33 21.26 8.57 0.14
C ASN A 33 22.16 8.55 1.39
N SER A 34 23.19 9.41 1.46
CA SER A 34 24.07 9.50 2.65
C SER A 34 23.32 9.97 3.90
N GLN A 35 22.48 11.00 3.77
CA GLN A 35 21.65 11.51 4.86
C GLN A 35 20.62 10.46 5.30
N ARG A 36 20.00 9.75 4.36
CA ARG A 36 19.07 8.65 4.64
C ARG A 36 19.76 7.50 5.39
N ARG A 37 20.95 7.09 4.98
CA ARG A 37 21.73 6.03 5.66
C ARG A 37 22.07 6.43 7.09
N THR A 38 22.53 7.66 7.28
CA THR A 38 22.84 8.23 8.60
C THR A 38 21.59 8.25 9.48
N LEU A 39 20.48 8.77 8.97
CA LEU A 39 19.20 8.78 9.68
C LEU A 39 18.70 7.37 10.02
N GLY A 40 18.85 6.42 9.10
CA GLY A 40 18.53 5.01 9.34
C GLY A 40 19.37 4.38 10.44
N HIS A 41 20.66 4.75 10.54
CA HIS A 41 21.52 4.32 11.64
C HIS A 41 21.09 4.95 12.97
N GLU A 42 20.83 6.26 13.00
CA GLU A 42 20.36 6.96 14.20
C GLU A 42 19.03 6.42 14.74
N ILE A 43 18.06 6.11 13.86
CA ILE A 43 16.79 5.50 14.28
C ILE A 43 17.05 4.21 15.07
N LYS A 44 17.99 3.37 14.59
CA LYS A 44 18.34 2.10 15.21
C LYS A 44 19.09 2.27 16.53
N THR A 45 20.01 3.23 16.60
CA THR A 45 20.90 3.39 17.76
C THR A 45 20.33 4.28 18.86
N GLN A 46 19.56 5.32 18.52
CA GLN A 46 19.04 6.29 19.49
C GLN A 46 17.60 6.02 19.92
N GLY A 47 16.78 5.43 19.04
CA GLY A 47 15.36 5.24 19.30
C GLY A 47 14.96 3.85 19.76
N GLY A 48 15.86 2.85 19.68
CA GLY A 48 15.53 1.43 19.86
C GLY A 48 14.53 0.88 18.84
N LEU A 49 14.03 1.72 17.93
CA LEU A 49 13.08 1.35 16.89
C LEU A 49 13.85 0.81 15.69
N GLN A 50 13.46 -0.37 15.21
CA GLN A 50 13.93 -0.87 13.94
C GLN A 50 12.90 -0.48 12.87
N PRO A 51 13.31 0.20 11.78
CA PRO A 51 12.47 0.27 10.60
C PRO A 51 12.04 -1.14 10.20
N PRO A 52 10.83 -1.33 9.63
CA PRO A 52 10.38 -2.62 9.17
C PRO A 52 11.46 -3.29 8.32
N VAL A 53 11.79 -4.55 8.63
CA VAL A 53 12.78 -5.31 7.85
C VAL A 53 12.23 -5.45 6.44
N ARG A 54 12.84 -4.76 5.48
CA ARG A 54 12.48 -4.92 4.07
C ARG A 54 12.98 -6.27 3.58
N ARG A 55 12.06 -7.22 3.41
CA ARG A 55 12.37 -8.55 2.89
C ARG A 55 12.47 -8.47 1.36
N GLY A 56 13.66 -8.15 0.86
CA GLY A 56 13.96 -8.18 -0.57
C GLY A 56 13.35 -7.03 -1.38
N PRO A 57 13.34 -7.15 -2.73
CA PRO A 57 12.76 -6.14 -3.61
C PRO A 57 11.26 -6.00 -3.38
N VAL A 58 10.71 -4.81 -3.68
CA VAL A 58 9.26 -4.58 -3.64
C VAL A 58 8.59 -5.61 -4.56
N ARG A 59 7.59 -6.33 -4.04
CA ARG A 59 6.85 -7.32 -4.81
C ARG A 59 6.25 -6.68 -6.05
N HIS A 60 6.31 -7.40 -7.17
CA HIS A 60 5.64 -6.97 -8.39
C HIS A 60 4.15 -6.77 -8.13
N VAL A 61 3.53 -5.75 -8.70
CA VAL A 61 2.12 -5.42 -8.46
C VAL A 61 1.22 -6.62 -8.77
N LYS A 62 1.53 -7.35 -9.85
CA LYS A 62 0.93 -8.65 -10.20
C LYS A 62 0.90 -9.66 -9.04
N SER A 63 1.98 -9.81 -8.29
CA SER A 63 2.04 -10.78 -7.19
C SER A 63 1.29 -10.31 -5.94
N LEU A 64 1.10 -9.00 -5.77
CA LEU A 64 0.26 -8.42 -4.71
C LEU A 64 -1.24 -8.64 -4.93
N THR A 65 -1.66 -9.11 -6.11
CA THR A 65 -3.06 -9.35 -6.47
C THR A 65 -3.29 -10.79 -6.95
N ALA A 66 -2.29 -11.66 -6.89
CA ALA A 66 -2.33 -12.99 -7.51
C ALA A 66 -3.27 -13.98 -6.80
N LYS A 67 -3.49 -13.85 -5.48
CA LYS A 67 -4.39 -14.72 -4.71
C LYS A 67 -5.62 -13.94 -4.27
N GLY A 68 -6.76 -14.61 -4.11
CA GLY A 68 -8.02 -13.96 -3.72
C GLY A 68 -7.94 -13.14 -2.41
N ALA A 69 -7.16 -13.63 -1.45
CA ALA A 69 -6.86 -12.93 -0.20
C ALA A 69 -6.06 -11.63 -0.41
N ASP A 70 -4.97 -11.71 -1.16
CA ASP A 70 -4.09 -10.57 -1.47
C ASP A 70 -4.86 -9.53 -2.31
N HIS A 71 -5.67 -10.02 -3.26
CA HIS A 71 -6.53 -9.19 -4.12
C HIS A 71 -7.61 -8.44 -3.34
N LEU A 72 -8.17 -9.06 -2.30
CA LEU A 72 -9.12 -8.39 -1.39
C LEU A 72 -8.44 -7.24 -0.66
N HIS A 73 -7.25 -7.47 -0.08
CA HIS A 73 -6.51 -6.42 0.62
C HIS A 73 -6.10 -5.28 -0.31
N ALA A 74 -5.59 -5.60 -1.49
CA ALA A 74 -5.22 -4.61 -2.51
C ALA A 74 -6.42 -3.77 -2.93
N SER A 75 -7.57 -4.43 -3.17
CA SER A 75 -8.81 -3.76 -3.54
C SER A 75 -9.33 -2.85 -2.43
N LEU A 76 -9.27 -3.30 -1.17
CA LEU A 76 -9.73 -2.53 -0.02
C LEU A 76 -8.91 -1.26 0.15
N VAL A 77 -7.59 -1.38 0.25
CA VAL A 77 -6.71 -0.22 0.48
C VAL A 77 -6.75 0.77 -0.68
N MET A 78 -6.84 0.29 -1.93
CA MET A 78 -6.93 1.16 -3.10
C MET A 78 -8.30 1.83 -3.25
N SER A 79 -9.37 1.18 -2.82
CA SER A 79 -10.70 1.83 -2.73
C SER A 79 -10.67 2.99 -1.74
N ILE A 80 -10.03 2.82 -0.59
CA ILE A 80 -9.83 3.89 0.40
C ILE A 80 -8.97 5.01 -0.18
N TYR A 81 -7.85 4.67 -0.82
CA TYR A 81 -6.94 5.64 -1.44
C TYR A 81 -7.65 6.49 -2.51
N CYS A 82 -8.39 5.87 -3.43
CA CYS A 82 -9.14 6.60 -4.46
C CYS A 82 -10.26 7.47 -3.88
N ALA A 83 -10.84 7.09 -2.74
CA ALA A 83 -11.83 7.93 -2.05
C ALA A 83 -11.19 9.17 -1.40
N ILE A 84 -9.98 9.05 -0.85
CA ILE A 84 -9.23 10.17 -0.24
C ILE A 84 -8.64 11.08 -1.31
N HIS A 85 -8.17 10.50 -2.42
CA HIS A 85 -7.48 11.20 -3.49
C HIS A 85 -8.14 10.93 -4.85
N PRO A 86 -9.17 11.72 -5.23
CA PRO A 86 -9.90 11.54 -6.48
C PRO A 86 -9.04 11.62 -7.76
N LYS A 87 -7.82 12.17 -7.67
CA LYS A 87 -6.86 12.27 -8.78
C LYS A 87 -5.83 11.12 -8.79
N ALA A 88 -6.12 10.01 -8.10
CA ALA A 88 -5.24 8.85 -7.94
C ALA A 88 -4.68 8.28 -9.25
N THR A 89 -5.44 8.35 -10.34
CA THR A 89 -5.03 7.86 -11.66
C THR A 89 -4.05 8.78 -12.40
N SER A 90 -3.89 10.03 -11.93
CA SER A 90 -3.02 11.03 -12.58
C SER A 90 -1.74 11.31 -11.81
N ARG A 91 -1.76 11.18 -10.47
CA ARG A 91 -0.59 11.40 -9.62
C ARG A 91 -0.69 10.60 -8.33
N VAL A 92 0.47 10.15 -7.84
CA VAL A 92 0.59 9.55 -6.51
C VAL A 92 0.69 10.67 -5.47
N ASP A 93 -0.11 10.58 -4.41
CA ASP A 93 -0.03 11.48 -3.26
C ASP A 93 0.40 10.68 -2.02
N ILE A 94 1.57 11.01 -1.47
CA ILE A 94 2.20 10.24 -0.39
C ILE A 94 1.39 10.32 0.91
N ASP A 95 0.83 11.48 1.23
CA ASP A 95 0.03 11.65 2.44
C ASP A 95 -1.29 10.88 2.33
N ALA A 96 -1.92 10.88 1.16
CA ALA A 96 -3.10 10.05 0.91
C ALA A 96 -2.78 8.55 0.95
N VAL A 97 -1.61 8.11 0.47
CA VAL A 97 -1.15 6.71 0.61
C VAL A 97 -0.98 6.34 2.08
N ILE A 98 -0.35 7.21 2.88
CA ILE A 98 -0.17 6.99 4.32
C ILE A 98 -1.52 6.87 5.03
N GLU A 99 -2.45 7.78 4.73
CA GLU A 99 -3.76 7.80 5.35
C GLU A 99 -4.62 6.59 4.94
N ALA A 100 -4.58 6.21 3.67
CA ALA A 100 -5.27 5.01 3.18
C ALA A 100 -4.73 3.74 3.88
N PHE A 101 -3.42 3.62 4.04
CA PHE A 101 -2.81 2.51 4.77
C PHE A 101 -3.22 2.47 6.25
N ARG A 102 -3.28 3.64 6.90
CA ARG A 102 -3.70 3.77 8.29
C ARG A 102 -5.14 3.29 8.48
N ILE A 103 -6.05 3.73 7.61
CA ILE A 103 -7.45 3.30 7.63
C ILE A 103 -7.54 1.80 7.33
N TYR A 104 -6.85 1.30 6.30
CA TYR A 104 -6.79 -0.13 6.00
C TYR A 104 -6.38 -0.97 7.20
N LYS A 105 -5.32 -0.59 7.92
CA LYS A 105 -4.88 -1.30 9.14
C LYS A 105 -5.94 -1.30 10.24
N LYS A 106 -6.71 -0.23 10.38
CA LYS A 106 -7.81 -0.15 11.34
C LYS A 106 -8.97 -1.08 10.94
N GLU A 107 -9.38 -1.04 9.67
CA GLU A 107 -10.44 -1.90 9.13
C GLU A 107 -10.05 -3.38 9.17
N LEU A 108 -8.77 -3.68 8.95
CA LEU A 108 -8.25 -5.04 9.00
C LEU A 108 -8.46 -5.67 10.38
N GLY A 109 -8.24 -4.92 11.46
CA GLY A 109 -8.52 -5.42 12.82
C GLY A 109 -9.98 -5.79 13.03
N ALA A 110 -10.91 -5.08 12.37
CA ALA A 110 -12.33 -5.42 12.40
C ALA A 110 -12.64 -6.67 11.56
N ILE A 111 -12.02 -6.81 10.38
CA ILE A 111 -12.16 -8.00 9.52
C ILE A 111 -11.61 -9.25 10.23
N GLU A 112 -10.44 -9.17 10.85
CA GLU A 112 -9.81 -10.27 11.59
C GLU A 112 -10.57 -10.67 12.86
N ALA A 113 -11.33 -9.75 13.45
CA ALA A 113 -12.22 -10.06 14.56
C ALA A 113 -13.47 -10.82 14.09
N ALA A 114 -13.98 -10.50 12.90
CA ALA A 114 -15.16 -11.15 12.32
C ALA A 114 -14.84 -12.49 11.64
N GLU A 115 -13.65 -12.63 11.05
CA GLU A 115 -13.22 -13.84 10.33
C GLU A 115 -11.81 -14.28 10.80
N PRO A 116 -11.71 -15.25 11.72
CA PRO A 116 -10.43 -15.70 12.27
C PRO A 116 -9.45 -16.24 11.21
N ARG A 117 -9.94 -16.74 10.06
CA ARG A 117 -9.05 -17.18 8.96
C ARG A 117 -8.33 -16.00 8.29
N ALA A 118 -8.84 -14.77 8.41
CA ALA A 118 -8.17 -13.59 7.91
C ALA A 118 -6.82 -13.33 8.61
N ARG A 119 -6.63 -13.81 9.84
CA ARG A 119 -5.35 -13.71 10.58
C ARG A 119 -4.21 -14.51 9.94
N GLN A 120 -4.53 -15.45 9.06
CA GLN A 120 -3.54 -16.26 8.34
C GLN A 120 -3.09 -15.60 7.02
N MET A 121 -3.71 -14.47 6.63
CA MET A 121 -3.39 -13.76 5.40
C MET A 121 -2.20 -12.83 5.63
N GLU A 122 -1.30 -12.78 4.65
CA GLU A 122 -0.17 -11.84 4.71
C GLU A 122 -0.69 -10.43 4.43
N HIS A 123 -0.59 -9.57 5.44
CA HIS A 123 -1.08 -8.19 5.33
C HIS A 123 -0.20 -7.37 4.39
N LEU A 124 -0.83 -6.43 3.68
CA LEU A 124 -0.08 -5.44 2.91
C LEU A 124 0.77 -4.58 3.86
N ASP A 125 1.98 -4.28 3.40
CA ASP A 125 2.87 -3.30 4.00
C ASP A 125 2.80 -1.97 3.25
N MET A 126 3.47 -0.95 3.79
CA MET A 126 3.48 0.39 3.20
C MET A 126 4.13 0.39 1.80
N ALA A 127 5.17 -0.41 1.60
CA ALA A 127 5.86 -0.50 0.32
C ALA A 127 4.94 -1.06 -0.78
N SER A 128 4.18 -2.12 -0.46
CA SER A 128 3.19 -2.72 -1.34
C SER A 128 2.04 -1.74 -1.61
N THR A 129 1.57 -1.03 -0.59
CA THR A 129 0.51 -0.02 -0.74
C THR A 129 0.92 1.11 -1.68
N HIS A 130 2.15 1.62 -1.52
CA HIS A 130 2.71 2.62 -2.43
C HIS A 130 2.87 2.07 -3.85
N ALA A 131 3.33 0.82 -4.02
CA ALA A 131 3.46 0.19 -5.34
C ALA A 131 2.12 0.08 -6.07
N LEU A 132 1.05 -0.30 -5.36
CA LEU A 132 -0.31 -0.34 -5.91
C LEU A 132 -0.77 1.05 -6.40
N ALA A 133 -0.49 2.09 -5.62
CA ALA A 133 -0.82 3.48 -5.99
C ALA A 133 -0.04 3.97 -7.22
N VAL A 134 1.24 3.59 -7.33
CA VAL A 134 2.06 3.88 -8.52
C VAL A 134 1.48 3.20 -9.77
N ALA A 135 1.02 1.95 -9.66
CA ALA A 135 0.42 1.22 -10.77
C ALA A 135 -0.91 1.83 -11.25
N LEU A 136 -1.73 2.43 -10.37
CA LEU A 136 -2.94 3.16 -10.79
C LEU A 136 -2.64 4.38 -11.67
N ARG A 137 -1.47 4.98 -11.46
CA ARG A 137 -0.99 6.11 -12.27
C ARG A 137 -0.29 5.63 -13.54
N SER A 138 0.21 4.39 -13.58
CA SER A 138 1.01 3.91 -14.69
C SER A 138 0.16 3.75 -15.95
N HIS A 139 0.72 4.15 -17.09
CA HIS A 139 0.14 3.92 -18.42
C HIS A 139 0.85 2.78 -19.17
N GLU A 140 1.84 2.14 -18.57
CA GLU A 140 2.52 0.97 -19.15
C GLU A 140 1.69 -0.28 -18.89
N GLU A 141 1.22 -0.96 -19.94
CA GLU A 141 0.36 -2.16 -19.84
C GLU A 141 0.90 -3.25 -18.90
N SER A 142 2.22 -3.40 -18.81
CA SER A 142 2.89 -4.38 -17.95
C SER A 142 2.82 -4.07 -16.46
N ASN A 143 2.51 -2.83 -16.09
CA ASN A 143 2.54 -2.33 -14.70
C ASN A 143 1.35 -1.43 -14.35
N SER A 144 0.37 -1.30 -15.24
CA SER A 144 -0.80 -0.47 -15.04
C SER A 144 -1.91 -1.25 -14.34
N ALA A 145 -2.71 -0.50 -13.59
CA ALA A 145 -3.86 -1.02 -12.89
C ALA A 145 -5.02 -0.03 -12.96
N GLU A 146 -6.21 -0.53 -12.70
CA GLU A 146 -7.44 0.27 -12.65
C GLU A 146 -8.33 -0.16 -11.48
N MET A 147 -9.28 0.73 -11.13
CA MET A 147 -10.38 0.40 -10.24
C MET A 147 -11.61 0.06 -11.08
N ARG A 148 -12.02 -1.21 -11.05
CA ARG A 148 -13.17 -1.71 -11.80
C ARG A 148 -14.40 -1.84 -10.92
N LYS A 149 -15.57 -1.45 -11.43
CA LYS A 149 -16.84 -1.65 -10.75
C LYS A 149 -17.38 -3.07 -10.99
N CYS A 150 -17.64 -3.81 -9.93
CA CYS A 150 -18.28 -5.13 -10.01
C CYS A 150 -19.75 -5.02 -10.43
N LYS A 151 -20.20 -5.88 -11.35
CA LYS A 151 -21.60 -5.92 -11.80
C LYS A 151 -22.57 -6.55 -10.78
N SER A 152 -22.06 -7.38 -9.85
CA SER A 152 -22.89 -8.11 -8.89
C SER A 152 -23.05 -7.38 -7.55
N CYS A 153 -21.95 -6.93 -6.94
CA CYS A 153 -21.98 -6.25 -5.64
C CYS A 153 -21.78 -4.73 -5.72
N PHE A 154 -21.56 -4.19 -6.92
CA PHE A 154 -21.34 -2.76 -7.21
C PHE A 154 -20.11 -2.11 -6.53
N ALA A 155 -19.32 -2.88 -5.78
CA ALA A 155 -18.06 -2.43 -5.21
C ALA A 155 -17.00 -2.21 -6.30
N HIS A 156 -16.11 -1.23 -6.08
CA HIS A 156 -14.92 -1.04 -6.89
C HIS A 156 -13.79 -1.91 -6.36
N TYR A 157 -13.12 -2.65 -7.24
CA TYR A 157 -12.00 -3.50 -6.90
C TYR A 157 -10.82 -3.25 -7.82
N TYR A 158 -9.62 -3.52 -7.32
CA TYR A 158 -8.36 -3.22 -8.01
C TYR A 158 -8.06 -4.30 -9.05
N VAL A 159 -7.66 -3.95 -10.26
CA VAL A 159 -7.32 -4.90 -11.32
C VAL A 159 -6.00 -4.49 -11.97
N VAL A 160 -5.08 -5.44 -12.12
CA VAL A 160 -3.84 -5.28 -12.90
C VAL A 160 -4.12 -5.81 -14.30
N TYR A 161 -3.81 -5.02 -15.35
CA TYR A 161 -4.15 -5.40 -16.74
C TYR A 161 -3.53 -6.74 -17.16
N GLU A 162 -2.31 -7.03 -16.72
CA GLU A 162 -1.64 -8.31 -17.00
C GLU A 162 -2.38 -9.56 -16.47
N GLN A 163 -3.38 -9.41 -15.58
CA GLN A 163 -4.13 -10.50 -14.95
C GLN A 163 -5.61 -10.57 -15.36
N GLU A 164 -6.04 -9.74 -16.30
CA GLU A 164 -7.45 -9.43 -16.55
C GLU A 164 -8.32 -10.67 -16.84
N ALA A 165 -7.76 -11.69 -17.49
CA ALA A 165 -8.48 -12.91 -17.87
C ALA A 165 -8.89 -13.82 -16.69
N SER A 166 -8.39 -13.59 -15.46
CA SER A 166 -8.53 -14.53 -14.34
C SER A 166 -9.20 -13.97 -13.06
N LEU A 167 -9.47 -12.67 -12.98
CA LEU A 167 -9.83 -12.02 -11.72
C LEU A 167 -11.34 -11.83 -11.54
N LYS A 168 -11.94 -12.67 -10.68
CA LYS A 168 -13.28 -12.45 -10.11
C LYS A 168 -13.24 -11.29 -9.10
N CYS A 169 -14.38 -10.64 -8.86
CA CYS A 169 -14.48 -9.62 -7.81
C CYS A 169 -14.14 -10.25 -6.44
N PRO A 170 -13.12 -9.73 -5.72
CA PRO A 170 -12.65 -10.33 -4.49
C PRO A 170 -13.68 -10.18 -3.36
N TYR A 171 -14.50 -9.13 -3.39
CA TYR A 171 -15.58 -8.96 -2.41
C TYR A 171 -16.70 -9.99 -2.62
N CYS A 172 -17.03 -10.33 -3.86
CA CYS A 172 -18.01 -11.38 -4.14
C CYS A 172 -17.46 -12.75 -3.72
N ASP A 173 -16.21 -13.08 -4.09
CA ASP A 173 -15.60 -14.35 -3.71
C ASP A 173 -15.47 -14.47 -2.18
N TRP A 174 -15.11 -13.39 -1.49
CA TRP A 174 -15.08 -13.33 -0.03
C TRP A 174 -16.46 -13.55 0.59
N ARG A 175 -17.51 -12.86 0.10
CA ARG A 175 -18.88 -13.05 0.58
C ARG A 175 -19.37 -14.49 0.39
N VAL A 176 -19.02 -15.13 -0.73
CA VAL A 176 -19.37 -16.53 -1.00
C VAL A 176 -18.67 -17.50 -0.03
N ARG A 177 -17.50 -17.13 0.50
CA ARG A 177 -16.75 -17.95 1.47
C ARG A 177 -17.10 -17.66 2.94
N GLY A 178 -17.65 -16.48 3.22
CA GLY A 178 -17.98 -16.00 4.58
C GLY A 178 -19.47 -15.95 4.91
N ILE A 179 -20.38 -16.37 4.02
CA ILE A 179 -21.83 -16.35 4.26
C ILE A 179 -22.42 -17.71 3.88
N LYS A 180 -22.67 -18.57 4.88
CA LYS A 180 -23.94 -19.30 4.89
C LYS A 180 -24.98 -18.34 5.48
N PRO A 181 -26.20 -18.28 4.94
CA PRO A 181 -27.29 -17.56 5.59
C PRO A 181 -27.49 -18.07 7.03
#